data_AF-A0A0G1AS20-F1
#
_entry.id   AF-A0A0G1AS20-F1
#
_cell.length_a   1.000
_cell.length_b   1.000
_cell.length_c   1.000
_cell.angle_alpha   90.00
_cell.angle_beta   90.00
_cell.angle_gamma   90.00
#
_symmetry.space_group_name_H-M   'P 1'
#
loop_
_entity.id
_entity.type
_entity.pdbx_description
1 polymer ?
#
loop_
_entity_poly.entity_id
_entity_poly.type
_entity_poly.pdbx_seq_one_letter_code
_entity_poly.pdbx_strand_id
1 'polypeptide(L)'
;MAKINHISNPEDIERLLVELFAKKEYNSELDFYETILNISKNLETNEKVGSFSQIKYGVIFNEKITGKGGFLLDSRNRSLLKKYVERYKQLIEESKYFNLNFTHTSAEKVVSQMEEAHYFDTQSKKETKAEQNGFQLYNKQSKERDPKEKEELIEEIRKLRSELLNDLEFSAHLAAIDKVLDAKSTKITKKFKEYIFDPDVVDFLSFLGKSDLSFAKRELIYSYLVDSGDSFTIFINQTAAAYKAIEGLVHRVRADESSVWHKAVDEFNSRFRVPFIVSVSNEEKDKVLLNGLKLQSLEYWFCSICGADANRICEHKKEEMVQVSERNLTGGNENSILSQGERRAFYLLNIIFEIKYRKENKIPTIFVIDDIADSFDYQNKYAIAEYLKEISDTSFFRSIILTHNFDFFRTLKQRLEIKAPEEEGDWYFLAEKRGDQICLVSQKDTNIIDPFEFRGQDSCFFIYQNCNRDLS
;
A
#
# COMPACT_ATOMS: atom_id res chain seq x y z
N MET A 1 12.52 -7.49 -7.56
CA MET A 1 11.74 -8.74 -7.59
C MET A 1 12.53 -9.96 -8.07
N ALA A 2 13.28 -9.90 -9.19
CA ALA A 2 13.99 -11.07 -9.76
C ALA A 2 14.96 -11.81 -8.81
N LYS A 3 15.52 -11.12 -7.81
CA LYS A 3 16.49 -11.70 -6.84
C LYS A 3 15.84 -12.41 -5.65
N ILE A 4 14.54 -12.18 -5.41
CA ILE A 4 13.77 -12.79 -4.33
C ILE A 4 12.82 -13.82 -4.94
N ASN A 5 13.36 -14.98 -5.30
CA ASN A 5 12.56 -16.10 -5.83
C ASN A 5 11.44 -16.45 -4.85
N HIS A 6 10.22 -16.66 -5.39
CA HIS A 6 8.97 -17.00 -4.70
C HIS A 6 8.16 -15.86 -4.07
N ILE A 7 8.50 -14.59 -4.32
CA ILE A 7 7.57 -13.48 -4.04
C ILE A 7 6.94 -13.01 -5.36
N SER A 8 5.65 -13.26 -5.51
CA SER A 8 4.88 -12.93 -6.72
C SER A 8 4.03 -11.65 -6.53
N ASN A 9 3.66 -11.34 -5.29
CA ASN A 9 2.83 -10.19 -4.94
C ASN A 9 3.72 -9.05 -4.38
N PRO A 10 3.62 -7.81 -4.90
CA PRO A 10 4.27 -6.65 -4.32
C PRO A 10 4.07 -6.50 -2.80
N GLU A 11 2.87 -6.77 -2.28
CA GLU A 11 2.55 -6.65 -0.84
C GLU A 11 3.40 -7.57 0.05
N ASP A 12 3.83 -8.73 -0.44
CA ASP A 12 4.68 -9.64 0.32
C ASP A 12 6.10 -9.06 0.49
N ILE A 13 6.56 -8.24 -0.47
CA ILE A 13 7.83 -7.51 -0.36
C ILE A 13 7.67 -6.38 0.65
N GLU A 14 6.57 -5.65 0.61
CA GLU A 14 6.28 -4.59 1.55
C GLU A 14 6.25 -5.13 2.98
N ARG A 15 5.49 -6.20 3.22
CA ARG A 15 5.43 -6.89 4.51
C ARG A 15 6.81 -7.36 4.96
N LEU A 16 7.57 -8.00 4.07
CA LEU A 16 8.94 -8.45 4.36
C LEU A 16 9.84 -7.29 4.81
N LEU A 17 9.75 -6.14 4.14
CA LEU A 17 10.56 -4.97 4.47
C LEU A 17 10.14 -4.38 5.83
N VAL A 18 8.84 -4.22 6.09
CA VAL A 18 8.33 -3.72 7.38
C VAL A 18 8.75 -4.64 8.53
N GLU A 19 8.55 -5.95 8.40
CA GLU A 19 8.93 -6.92 9.43
C GLU A 19 10.44 -6.88 9.73
N LEU A 20 11.28 -6.77 8.69
CA LEU A 20 12.73 -6.81 8.85
C LEU A 20 13.33 -5.51 9.39
N PHE A 21 12.86 -4.37 8.91
CA PHE A 21 13.49 -3.08 9.19
C PHE A 21 12.77 -2.28 10.28
N ALA A 22 11.45 -2.38 10.37
CA ALA A 22 10.68 -1.70 11.41
C ALA A 22 10.30 -2.61 12.59
N LYS A 23 10.44 -3.94 12.44
CA LYS A 23 10.13 -4.94 13.49
C LYS A 23 8.69 -4.81 14.03
N LYS A 24 7.75 -4.45 13.15
CA LYS A 24 6.31 -4.37 13.42
C LYS A 24 5.53 -5.19 12.40
N GLU A 25 4.28 -5.51 12.73
CA GLU A 25 3.35 -6.09 11.76
C GLU A 25 3.00 -5.05 10.68
N TYR A 26 2.83 -5.52 9.44
CA TYR A 26 2.36 -4.70 8.34
C TYR A 26 0.84 -4.53 8.46
N ASN A 27 0.40 -3.35 8.87
CA ASN A 27 -1.02 -3.02 9.02
C ASN A 27 -1.53 -2.16 7.88
N SER A 28 -0.65 -1.36 7.28
CA SER A 28 -1.01 -0.43 6.20
C SER A 28 0.18 -0.08 5.31
N GLU A 29 -0.09 0.45 4.13
CA GLU A 29 0.92 1.02 3.24
C GLU A 29 1.80 2.08 3.92
N LEU A 30 1.25 2.82 4.90
CA LEU A 30 1.98 3.81 5.69
C LEU A 30 3.17 3.19 6.43
N ASP A 31 3.01 1.97 6.96
CA ASP A 31 4.09 1.25 7.65
C ASP A 31 5.25 0.97 6.70
N PHE A 32 4.95 0.61 5.46
CA PHE A 32 5.93 0.34 4.42
C PHE A 32 6.69 1.59 4.02
N TYR A 33 5.97 2.66 3.71
CA TYR A 33 6.61 3.90 3.31
C TYR A 33 7.49 4.50 4.41
N GLU A 34 7.04 4.49 5.67
CA GLU A 34 7.87 4.84 6.84
C GLU A 34 9.17 4.05 6.87
N THR A 35 9.04 2.74 6.69
CA THR A 35 10.18 1.82 6.70
C THR A 35 11.16 2.17 5.60
N ILE A 36 10.67 2.40 4.38
CA ILE A 36 11.46 2.75 3.20
C ILE A 36 12.21 4.08 3.39
N LEU A 37 11.56 5.12 3.91
CA LEU A 37 12.20 6.41 4.17
C LEU A 37 13.26 6.31 5.30
N ASN A 38 13.03 5.45 6.28
CA ASN A 38 14.04 5.18 7.32
C ASN A 38 15.22 4.38 6.76
N ILE A 39 14.99 3.45 5.82
CA ILE A 39 16.06 2.75 5.11
C ILE A 39 16.91 3.74 4.31
N SER A 40 16.29 4.69 3.58
CA SER A 40 17.05 5.68 2.80
C SER A 40 17.93 6.57 3.66
N LYS A 41 17.43 7.05 4.81
CA LYS A 41 18.25 7.82 5.76
C LYS A 41 19.46 7.02 6.26
N ASN A 42 19.26 5.74 6.55
CA ASN A 42 20.36 4.87 6.99
C ASN A 42 21.38 4.62 5.86
N LEU A 43 20.95 4.60 4.59
CA LEU A 43 21.82 4.43 3.44
C LEU A 43 22.73 5.65 3.22
N GLU A 44 22.21 6.84 3.45
CA GLU A 44 23.01 8.09 3.38
C GLU A 44 24.09 8.15 4.47
N THR A 45 23.87 7.49 5.62
CA THR A 45 24.76 7.57 6.79
C THR A 45 25.78 6.42 6.92
N ASN A 46 25.60 5.29 6.23
CA ASN A 46 26.45 4.11 6.38
C ASN A 46 27.33 3.88 5.14
N GLU A 47 28.65 4.09 5.28
CA GLU A 47 29.63 3.92 4.19
C GLU A 47 29.98 2.47 3.84
N LYS A 48 29.50 1.46 4.59
CA LYS A 48 29.87 0.05 4.35
C LYS A 48 28.66 -0.87 4.33
N VAL A 49 28.06 -1.01 3.15
CA VAL A 49 27.12 -2.09 2.87
C VAL A 49 27.90 -3.28 2.32
N GLY A 50 27.66 -4.48 2.85
CA GLY A 50 28.22 -5.70 2.27
C GLY A 50 27.71 -5.89 0.84
N SER A 51 28.61 -6.14 -0.12
CA SER A 51 28.24 -6.42 -1.51
C SER A 51 27.78 -7.87 -1.65
N PHE A 52 26.50 -8.12 -1.33
CA PHE A 52 25.86 -9.44 -1.38
C PHE A 52 24.77 -9.51 -2.45
N SER A 53 24.71 -8.57 -3.38
CA SER A 53 23.59 -8.44 -4.32
C SER A 53 23.49 -9.60 -5.30
N GLN A 54 24.58 -10.34 -5.49
CA GLN A 54 24.68 -11.56 -6.30
C GLN A 54 24.07 -12.80 -5.63
N ILE A 55 23.84 -12.75 -4.31
CA ILE A 55 23.27 -13.89 -3.58
C ILE A 55 21.82 -14.12 -4.00
N LYS A 56 21.40 -15.39 -4.10
CA LYS A 56 20.03 -15.81 -4.41
C LYS A 56 19.26 -16.03 -3.11
N TYR A 57 18.41 -15.06 -2.75
CA TYR A 57 17.66 -15.07 -1.49
C TYR A 57 16.95 -16.41 -1.20
N GLY A 58 16.15 -16.91 -2.15
CA GLY A 58 15.31 -18.10 -1.94
C GLY A 58 16.08 -19.41 -1.74
N VAL A 59 17.38 -19.44 -2.09
CA VAL A 59 18.23 -20.62 -1.86
C VAL A 59 18.65 -20.72 -0.40
N ILE A 60 18.85 -19.57 0.26
CA ILE A 60 19.26 -19.50 1.67
C ILE A 60 18.07 -19.31 2.60
N PHE A 61 17.23 -18.31 2.34
CA PHE A 61 16.12 -17.92 3.21
C PHE A 61 14.83 -18.63 2.79
N ASN A 62 14.71 -19.91 3.17
CA ASN A 62 13.53 -20.72 2.97
C ASN A 62 13.24 -21.61 4.19
N GLU A 63 12.06 -22.23 4.22
CA GLU A 63 11.59 -23.01 5.36
C GLU A 63 12.53 -24.16 5.76
N LYS A 64 13.17 -24.83 4.79
CA LYS A 64 14.03 -26.00 5.06
C LYS A 64 15.44 -25.61 5.51
N ILE A 65 15.90 -24.40 5.16
CA ILE A 65 17.23 -23.91 5.49
C ILE A 65 17.19 -22.99 6.72
N THR A 66 16.33 -21.98 6.75
CA THR A 66 16.25 -21.00 7.86
C THR A 66 14.95 -21.05 8.67
N GLY A 67 13.94 -21.81 8.22
CA GLY A 67 12.67 -21.96 8.94
C GLY A 67 12.76 -22.85 10.19
N LYS A 68 11.60 -23.17 10.78
CA LYS A 68 11.52 -23.99 12.00
C LYS A 68 12.10 -25.39 11.74
N GLY A 69 13.12 -25.76 12.51
CA GLY A 69 13.89 -27.00 12.28
C GLY A 69 14.80 -26.96 11.05
N GLY A 70 15.03 -25.79 10.48
CA GLY A 70 15.92 -25.54 9.33
C GLY A 70 17.39 -25.79 9.65
N PHE A 71 18.20 -26.03 8.61
CA PHE A 71 19.64 -26.31 8.77
C PHE A 71 20.38 -25.18 9.51
N LEU A 72 20.22 -23.93 9.08
CA LEU A 72 20.92 -22.76 9.63
C LEU A 72 20.32 -22.24 10.94
N LEU A 73 19.14 -22.72 11.37
CA LEU A 73 18.58 -22.35 12.66
C LEU A 73 19.41 -22.93 13.82
N ASP A 74 19.95 -24.14 13.64
CA ASP A 74 20.86 -24.79 14.59
C ASP A 74 22.23 -24.08 14.59
N SER A 75 22.62 -23.54 15.74
CA SER A 75 23.91 -22.85 15.93
C SER A 75 25.12 -23.76 15.66
N ARG A 76 24.98 -25.08 15.88
CA ARG A 76 26.04 -26.06 15.59
C ARG A 76 26.30 -26.18 14.10
N ASN A 77 25.23 -26.19 13.29
CA ASN A 77 25.34 -26.23 11.84
C ASN A 77 25.96 -24.94 11.28
N ARG A 78 25.59 -23.77 11.85
CA ARG A 78 26.24 -22.50 11.51
C ARG A 78 27.73 -22.49 11.85
N SER A 79 28.10 -23.04 13.01
CA SER A 79 29.50 -23.20 13.42
C SER A 79 30.27 -24.14 12.48
N LEU A 80 29.66 -25.27 12.09
CA LEU A 80 30.24 -26.19 11.09
C LEU A 80 30.46 -25.49 9.74
N LEU A 81 29.47 -24.74 9.26
CA LEU A 81 29.58 -23.98 8.02
C LEU A 81 30.68 -22.91 8.10
N LYS A 82 30.79 -22.21 9.23
CA LYS A 82 31.87 -21.24 9.47
C LYS A 82 33.24 -21.90 9.40
N LYS A 83 33.44 -22.99 10.13
CA LYS A 83 34.72 -23.74 10.13
C LYS A 83 35.06 -24.26 8.74
N TYR A 84 34.06 -24.78 8.02
CA TYR A 84 34.20 -25.20 6.64
C TYR A 84 34.69 -24.04 5.75
N VAL A 85 34.04 -22.87 5.82
CA VAL A 85 34.41 -21.69 5.03
C VAL A 85 35.81 -21.16 5.41
N GLU A 86 36.14 -21.13 6.70
CA GLU A 86 37.46 -20.68 7.18
C GLU A 86 38.58 -21.61 6.71
N ARG A 87 38.39 -22.93 6.82
CA ARG A 87 39.37 -23.90 6.32
C ARG A 87 39.49 -23.85 4.79
N TYR A 88 38.37 -23.71 4.09
CA TYR A 88 38.36 -23.53 2.63
C TYR A 88 39.16 -22.30 2.21
N LYS A 89 38.92 -21.14 2.84
CA LYS A 89 39.67 -19.91 2.56
C LYS A 89 41.17 -20.10 2.80
N GLN A 90 41.54 -20.72 3.92
CA GLN A 90 42.95 -21.00 4.24
C GLN A 90 43.62 -21.89 3.17
N LEU A 91 42.99 -22.98 2.76
CA LEU A 91 43.53 -23.90 1.75
C LEU A 91 43.71 -23.20 0.38
N ILE A 92 42.79 -22.30 0.03
CA ILE A 92 42.87 -21.52 -1.21
C ILE A 92 43.95 -20.44 -1.14
N GLU A 93 44.13 -19.80 0.02
CA GLU A 93 45.21 -18.84 0.27
C GLU A 93 46.60 -19.51 0.19
N GLU A 94 46.74 -20.71 0.72
CA GLU A 94 47.98 -21.52 0.66
C GLU A 94 48.28 -22.05 -0.76
N SER A 95 47.29 -22.05 -1.66
CA SER A 95 47.49 -22.48 -3.05
C SER A 95 48.18 -21.42 -3.91
N LYS A 96 49.12 -21.91 -4.75
CA LYS A 96 49.82 -21.09 -5.76
C LYS A 96 48.96 -20.71 -6.99
N TYR A 97 47.91 -21.47 -7.30
CA TYR A 97 47.14 -21.33 -8.56
C TYR A 97 45.65 -21.05 -8.36
N PHE A 98 45.09 -21.38 -7.19
CA PHE A 98 43.65 -21.24 -6.92
C PHE A 98 43.32 -19.91 -6.26
N ASN A 99 42.29 -19.24 -6.74
CA ASN A 99 41.66 -18.14 -6.02
C ASN A 99 40.33 -18.60 -5.38
N LEU A 100 39.65 -17.69 -4.68
CA LEU A 100 38.40 -17.98 -3.96
C LEU A 100 37.25 -18.47 -4.86
N ASN A 101 37.43 -18.47 -6.18
CA ASN A 101 36.46 -18.96 -7.14
C ASN A 101 36.60 -20.46 -7.49
N PHE A 102 37.54 -21.19 -6.88
CA PHE A 102 37.80 -22.60 -7.19
C PHE A 102 36.93 -23.58 -6.39
N THR A 103 36.12 -24.41 -7.05
CA THR A 103 35.27 -25.42 -6.37
C THR A 103 35.74 -26.86 -6.62
N HIS A 104 35.53 -27.76 -5.64
CA HIS A 104 35.94 -29.18 -5.72
C HIS A 104 35.34 -29.94 -6.93
N THR A 105 34.13 -29.58 -7.35
CA THR A 105 33.43 -30.12 -8.53
C THR A 105 33.91 -29.53 -9.85
N SER A 106 34.63 -28.40 -9.82
CA SER A 106 35.12 -27.73 -11.03
C SER A 106 36.43 -28.32 -11.54
N ALA A 107 37.24 -28.96 -10.71
CA ALA A 107 38.57 -29.43 -11.09
C ALA A 107 38.56 -30.40 -12.30
N GLU A 108 37.68 -31.40 -12.29
CA GLU A 108 37.54 -32.37 -13.39
C GLU A 108 37.02 -31.73 -14.68
N LYS A 109 36.01 -30.87 -14.55
CA LYS A 109 35.44 -30.13 -15.68
C LYS A 109 36.43 -29.13 -16.27
N VAL A 110 37.28 -28.52 -15.44
CA VAL A 110 38.29 -27.56 -15.88
C VAL A 110 39.40 -28.29 -16.64
N VAL A 111 39.90 -29.42 -16.12
CA VAL A 111 40.91 -30.22 -16.83
C VAL A 111 40.36 -30.69 -18.18
N SER A 112 39.14 -31.24 -18.22
CA SER A 112 38.54 -31.69 -19.49
C SER A 112 38.25 -30.54 -20.45
N GLN A 113 37.78 -29.38 -19.97
CA GLN A 113 37.56 -28.19 -20.80
C GLN A 113 38.86 -27.60 -21.35
N MET A 114 39.95 -27.64 -20.58
CA MET A 114 41.27 -27.18 -21.03
C MET A 114 41.87 -28.10 -22.10
N GLU A 115 41.63 -29.41 -21.98
CA GLU A 115 41.99 -30.42 -22.98
C GLU A 115 41.17 -30.25 -24.28
N GLU A 116 39.86 -30.06 -24.18
CA GLU A 116 38.96 -29.83 -25.33
C GLU A 116 39.19 -28.48 -26.03
N ALA A 117 39.61 -27.45 -25.29
CA ALA A 117 39.77 -26.10 -25.83
C ALA A 117 41.11 -25.86 -26.56
N HIS A 118 41.95 -26.87 -26.77
CA HIS A 118 43.29 -26.73 -27.37
C HIS A 118 44.13 -25.60 -26.74
N TYR A 119 43.98 -25.42 -25.42
CA TYR A 119 44.47 -24.22 -24.71
C TYR A 119 46.00 -24.12 -24.70
N PHE A 120 46.69 -25.25 -24.81
CA PHE A 120 48.15 -25.35 -24.81
C PHE A 120 48.78 -25.31 -26.22
N ASP A 121 47.98 -25.18 -27.27
CA ASP A 121 48.52 -24.93 -28.61
C ASP A 121 49.09 -23.50 -28.68
N THR A 122 50.34 -23.42 -29.11
CA THR A 122 51.26 -22.26 -29.01
C THR A 122 50.83 -20.96 -29.71
N GLN A 123 49.60 -20.89 -30.24
CA GLN A 123 49.08 -19.75 -31.01
C GLN A 123 47.92 -18.99 -30.33
N SER A 124 47.41 -19.46 -29.19
CA SER A 124 46.21 -18.89 -28.56
C SER A 124 46.53 -17.76 -27.57
N LYS A 125 46.89 -16.56 -28.06
CA LYS A 125 46.84 -15.30 -27.29
C LYS A 125 45.40 -14.78 -27.12
N LYS A 126 44.46 -15.66 -26.76
CA LYS A 126 43.12 -15.21 -26.34
C LYS A 126 43.01 -15.42 -24.85
N GLU A 127 42.59 -14.37 -24.15
CA GLU A 127 42.19 -14.39 -22.75
C GLU A 127 40.95 -15.28 -22.63
N THR A 128 41.15 -16.60 -22.57
CA THR A 128 40.05 -17.58 -22.60
C THR A 128 39.71 -18.02 -21.19
N LYS A 129 38.43 -17.89 -20.80
CA LYS A 129 37.57 -18.62 -19.83
C LYS A 129 38.14 -19.23 -18.52
N ALA A 130 39.42 -19.57 -18.42
CA ALA A 130 40.08 -20.12 -17.24
C ALA A 130 40.04 -19.16 -16.04
N GLU A 131 40.20 -17.85 -16.27
CA GLU A 131 40.04 -16.83 -15.21
C GLU A 131 38.61 -16.78 -14.65
N GLN A 132 37.60 -17.10 -15.47
CA GLN A 132 36.19 -17.11 -15.04
C GLN A 132 35.84 -18.26 -14.10
N ASN A 133 36.64 -19.34 -14.09
CA ASN A 133 36.43 -20.52 -13.23
C ASN A 133 37.35 -20.55 -12.00
N GLY A 134 37.98 -19.43 -11.65
CA GLY A 134 38.81 -19.32 -10.46
C GLY A 134 40.23 -19.86 -10.56
N PHE A 135 40.71 -20.07 -11.78
CA PHE A 135 42.06 -20.51 -12.07
C PHE A 135 42.93 -19.35 -12.52
N GLN A 136 44.10 -19.19 -11.90
CA GLN A 136 45.17 -18.35 -12.47
C GLN A 136 46.17 -19.24 -13.20
N LEU A 137 46.36 -18.94 -14.49
CA LEU A 137 47.34 -19.62 -15.37
C LEU A 137 48.79 -19.28 -15.04
N TYR A 138 48.98 -18.32 -14.15
CA TYR A 138 50.26 -17.87 -13.67
C TYR A 138 50.35 -18.22 -12.19
N ASN A 139 51.54 -18.55 -11.72
CA ASN A 139 51.81 -18.51 -10.29
C ASN A 139 51.37 -17.11 -9.79
N LYS A 140 50.60 -17.05 -8.69
CA LYS A 140 50.26 -15.78 -8.02
C LYS A 140 51.46 -14.84 -7.82
N GLN A 141 52.68 -15.40 -7.79
CA GLN A 141 53.96 -14.71 -7.59
C GLN A 141 54.77 -14.42 -8.87
N SER A 142 54.46 -14.99 -10.05
CA SER A 142 55.19 -14.72 -11.30
C SER A 142 54.26 -14.59 -12.50
N LYS A 143 54.45 -13.56 -13.33
CA LYS A 143 53.61 -13.24 -14.51
C LYS A 143 54.07 -13.87 -15.84
N GLU A 144 54.94 -14.88 -15.81
CA GLU A 144 55.50 -15.50 -17.04
C GLU A 144 54.91 -16.89 -17.29
N ARG A 145 54.71 -17.24 -18.58
CA ARG A 145 54.28 -18.58 -19.03
C ARG A 145 55.53 -19.39 -19.38
N ASP A 146 55.80 -20.51 -18.72
CA ASP A 146 56.82 -21.48 -19.16
C ASP A 146 56.16 -22.63 -19.97
N PRO A 147 56.55 -22.87 -21.24
CA PRO A 147 55.98 -23.91 -22.08
C PRO A 147 56.20 -25.37 -21.63
N LYS A 148 56.94 -25.65 -20.55
CA LYS A 148 57.14 -27.01 -20.01
C LYS A 148 56.01 -27.54 -19.12
N GLU A 149 54.98 -26.73 -18.83
CA GLU A 149 54.05 -26.92 -17.71
C GLU A 149 52.68 -27.53 -18.07
N LYS A 150 52.58 -28.54 -18.97
CA LYS A 150 51.29 -29.25 -19.14
C LYS A 150 51.12 -30.35 -18.08
N GLU A 151 52.05 -31.31 -18.04
CA GLU A 151 52.02 -32.38 -17.04
C GLU A 151 52.22 -31.84 -15.63
N GLU A 152 53.15 -30.88 -15.41
CA GLU A 152 53.42 -30.34 -14.07
C GLU A 152 52.24 -29.55 -13.49
N LEU A 153 51.57 -28.71 -14.29
CA LEU A 153 50.38 -27.96 -13.86
C LEU A 153 49.21 -28.91 -13.58
N ILE A 154 48.96 -29.90 -14.45
CA ILE A 154 47.89 -30.89 -14.24
C ILE A 154 48.19 -31.74 -13.00
N GLU A 155 49.44 -32.13 -12.77
CA GLU A 155 49.86 -32.89 -11.60
C GLU A 155 49.76 -32.06 -10.32
N GLU A 156 50.09 -30.78 -10.36
CA GLU A 156 49.95 -29.86 -9.23
C GLU A 156 48.47 -29.55 -8.93
N ILE A 157 47.60 -29.47 -9.94
CA ILE A 157 46.13 -29.40 -9.80
C ILE A 157 45.59 -30.67 -9.15
N ARG A 158 46.04 -31.85 -9.59
CA ARG A 158 45.66 -33.14 -8.98
C ARG A 158 46.17 -33.27 -7.56
N LYS A 159 47.39 -32.80 -7.29
CA LYS A 159 48.00 -32.79 -5.96
C LYS A 159 47.23 -31.87 -5.01
N LEU A 160 46.94 -30.64 -5.37
CA LEU A 160 46.13 -29.73 -4.57
C LEU A 160 44.69 -30.24 -4.37
N ARG A 161 44.08 -30.86 -5.40
CA ARG A 161 42.80 -31.57 -5.23
C ARG A 161 42.92 -32.69 -4.19
N SER A 162 44.01 -33.46 -4.24
CA SER A 162 44.26 -34.51 -3.26
C SER A 162 44.50 -33.92 -1.87
N GLU A 163 45.21 -32.80 -1.74
CA GLU A 163 45.40 -32.10 -0.47
C GLU A 163 44.06 -31.57 0.09
N LEU A 164 43.18 -31.06 -0.78
CA LEU A 164 41.85 -30.57 -0.41
C LEU A 164 40.87 -31.69 -0.03
N LEU A 165 40.94 -32.85 -0.69
CA LEU A 165 40.13 -34.04 -0.38
C LEU A 165 40.68 -34.87 0.78
N ASN A 166 42.00 -34.88 0.97
CA ASN A 166 42.70 -35.62 2.03
C ASN A 166 42.87 -34.80 3.32
N ASP A 167 42.52 -33.51 3.31
CA ASP A 167 42.39 -32.73 4.52
C ASP A 167 41.28 -33.36 5.38
N LEU A 168 41.72 -34.08 6.42
CA LEU A 168 40.87 -34.82 7.33
C LEU A 168 39.83 -33.93 8.01
N GLU A 169 40.17 -32.67 8.28
CA GLU A 169 39.29 -31.73 8.98
C GLU A 169 38.25 -31.13 8.02
N PHE A 170 38.64 -30.75 6.81
CA PHE A 170 37.76 -30.26 5.75
C PHE A 170 36.77 -31.34 5.33
N SER A 171 37.25 -32.56 5.06
CA SER A 171 36.44 -33.71 4.67
C SER A 171 35.46 -34.11 5.78
N ALA A 172 35.89 -34.06 7.06
CA ALA A 172 35.00 -34.31 8.19
C ALA A 172 33.90 -33.24 8.35
N HIS A 173 34.24 -31.96 8.22
CA HIS A 173 33.25 -30.87 8.26
C HIS A 173 32.25 -30.97 7.10
N LEU A 174 32.73 -31.26 5.89
CA LEU A 174 31.89 -31.43 4.72
C LEU A 174 30.95 -32.64 4.87
N ALA A 175 31.47 -33.79 5.28
CA ALA A 175 30.66 -34.99 5.54
C ALA A 175 29.60 -34.76 6.63
N ALA A 176 29.92 -33.97 7.66
CA ALA A 176 28.95 -33.59 8.69
C ALA A 176 27.83 -32.71 8.14
N ILE A 177 28.16 -31.71 7.29
CA ILE A 177 27.18 -30.87 6.61
C ILE A 177 26.30 -31.73 5.70
N ASP A 178 26.90 -32.61 4.91
CA ASP A 178 26.21 -33.51 3.99
C ASP A 178 25.24 -34.43 4.71
N LYS A 179 25.67 -35.05 5.81
CA LYS A 179 24.84 -35.94 6.62
C LYS A 179 23.57 -35.25 7.12
N VAL A 180 23.66 -34.00 7.58
CA VAL A 180 22.50 -33.24 8.08
C VAL A 180 21.57 -32.84 6.94
N LEU A 181 22.12 -32.44 5.80
CA LEU A 181 21.34 -32.01 4.64
C LEU A 181 20.70 -33.19 3.88
N ASP A 182 21.35 -34.37 3.85
CA ASP A 182 20.83 -35.60 3.25
C ASP A 182 19.77 -36.26 4.12
N ALA A 183 19.87 -36.17 5.45
CA ALA A 183 18.82 -36.65 6.35
C ALA A 183 17.44 -36.00 6.06
N LYS A 184 17.44 -34.79 5.47
CA LYS A 184 16.23 -34.09 5.03
C LYS A 184 15.82 -34.37 3.58
N SER A 185 16.75 -34.85 2.73
CA SER A 185 16.64 -35.20 1.30
C SER A 185 15.50 -34.51 0.52
N THR A 186 15.63 -33.21 0.26
CA THR A 186 14.68 -32.46 -0.60
C THR A 186 15.40 -31.83 -1.79
N LYS A 187 14.64 -31.47 -2.85
CA LYS A 187 15.17 -30.67 -3.97
C LYS A 187 15.78 -29.33 -3.50
N ILE A 188 15.24 -28.77 -2.41
CA ILE A 188 15.73 -27.51 -1.81
C ILE A 188 17.09 -27.72 -1.13
N THR A 189 17.25 -28.77 -0.32
CA THR A 189 18.53 -29.04 0.36
C THR A 189 19.63 -29.43 -0.62
N LYS A 190 19.31 -30.13 -1.71
CA LYS A 190 20.26 -30.41 -2.81
C LYS A 190 20.75 -29.13 -3.50
N LYS A 191 19.82 -28.21 -3.83
CA LYS A 191 20.20 -26.89 -4.38
C LYS A 191 21.06 -26.07 -3.43
N PHE A 192 20.74 -26.08 -2.13
CA PHE A 192 21.54 -25.39 -1.13
C PHE A 192 22.95 -25.99 -1.02
N LYS A 193 23.10 -27.33 -1.09
CA LYS A 193 24.42 -27.99 -1.14
C LYS A 193 25.26 -27.46 -2.29
N GLU A 194 24.73 -27.46 -3.50
CA GLU A 194 25.43 -26.93 -4.68
C GLU A 194 25.81 -25.45 -4.50
N TYR A 195 24.94 -24.69 -3.85
CA TYR A 195 25.11 -23.25 -3.62
C TYR A 195 26.14 -22.89 -2.55
N ILE A 196 26.42 -23.78 -1.59
CA ILE A 196 27.47 -23.55 -0.57
C ILE A 196 28.86 -23.43 -1.23
N PHE A 197 29.03 -24.08 -2.38
CA PHE A 197 30.29 -24.07 -3.13
C PHE A 197 30.39 -22.90 -4.11
N ASP A 198 29.36 -22.07 -4.24
CA ASP A 198 29.40 -20.94 -5.16
C ASP A 198 30.34 -19.85 -4.59
N PRO A 199 31.38 -19.43 -5.33
CA PRO A 199 32.36 -18.44 -4.89
C PRO A 199 31.75 -17.14 -4.38
N ASP A 200 30.70 -16.69 -5.07
CA ASP A 200 29.99 -15.45 -4.79
C ASP A 200 29.28 -15.49 -3.42
N VAL A 201 29.17 -16.69 -2.84
CA VAL A 201 28.41 -17.00 -1.62
C VAL A 201 29.32 -17.19 -0.41
N VAL A 202 30.61 -17.48 -0.62
CA VAL A 202 31.58 -17.79 0.44
C VAL A 202 31.66 -16.68 1.50
N ASP A 203 31.72 -15.42 1.06
CA ASP A 203 31.77 -14.27 1.97
C ASP A 203 30.46 -14.10 2.74
N PHE A 204 29.32 -14.31 2.09
CA PHE A 204 28.01 -14.27 2.74
C PHE A 204 27.83 -15.42 3.73
N LEU A 205 28.34 -16.62 3.46
CA LEU A 205 28.31 -17.76 4.40
C LEU A 205 29.23 -17.50 5.61
N SER A 206 30.40 -16.91 5.39
CA SER A 206 31.28 -16.48 6.48
C SER A 206 30.58 -15.46 7.38
N PHE A 207 29.87 -14.50 6.77
CA PHE A 207 29.07 -13.51 7.47
C PHE A 207 27.93 -14.18 8.26
N LEU A 208 27.15 -15.06 7.63
CA LEU A 208 26.07 -15.85 8.27
C LEU A 208 26.56 -16.65 9.49
N GLY A 209 27.78 -17.18 9.42
CA GLY A 209 28.40 -17.92 10.52
C GLY A 209 28.76 -17.05 11.73
N LYS A 210 28.85 -15.72 11.56
CA LYS A 210 29.25 -14.75 12.58
C LYS A 210 28.09 -13.87 13.08
N SER A 211 26.95 -13.89 12.39
CA SER A 211 25.83 -12.99 12.67
C SER A 211 24.53 -13.71 13.06
N ASP A 212 23.57 -12.94 13.56
CA ASP A 212 22.18 -13.39 13.65
C ASP A 212 21.58 -13.59 12.24
N LEU A 213 20.67 -14.56 12.08
CA LEU A 213 20.03 -14.85 10.79
C LEU A 213 19.18 -13.66 10.30
N SER A 214 18.50 -12.98 11.22
CA SER A 214 17.69 -11.80 10.92
C SER A 214 18.57 -10.65 10.45
N PHE A 215 19.75 -10.50 11.07
CA PHE A 215 20.74 -9.50 10.64
C PHE A 215 21.29 -9.81 9.25
N ALA A 216 21.68 -11.06 8.97
CA ALA A 216 22.12 -11.46 7.62
C ALA A 216 21.05 -11.31 6.55
N LYS A 217 19.81 -11.62 6.90
CA LYS A 217 18.66 -11.39 6.03
C LYS A 217 18.51 -9.90 5.70
N ARG A 218 18.62 -9.05 6.72
CA ARG A 218 18.55 -7.59 6.57
C ARG A 218 19.67 -7.07 5.67
N GLU A 219 20.93 -7.45 5.94
CA GLU A 219 22.09 -7.03 5.12
C GLU A 219 21.98 -7.46 3.67
N LEU A 220 21.47 -8.66 3.41
CA LEU A 220 21.23 -9.12 2.04
C LEU A 220 20.20 -8.26 1.31
N ILE A 221 19.05 -8.01 1.95
CA ILE A 221 18.01 -7.14 1.37
C ILE A 221 18.55 -5.72 1.16
N TYR A 222 19.33 -5.21 2.11
CA TYR A 222 19.97 -3.90 1.99
C TYR A 222 20.89 -3.84 0.76
N SER A 223 21.68 -4.87 0.52
CA SER A 223 22.52 -4.98 -0.67
C SER A 223 21.72 -5.00 -1.98
N TYR A 224 20.55 -5.65 -2.01
CA TYR A 224 19.66 -5.57 -3.19
C TYR A 224 19.12 -4.16 -3.43
N LEU A 225 18.78 -3.42 -2.38
CA LEU A 225 18.28 -2.05 -2.51
C LEU A 225 19.37 -1.12 -3.04
N VAL A 226 20.61 -1.25 -2.54
CA VAL A 226 21.78 -0.50 -3.05
C VAL A 226 22.07 -0.83 -4.51
N ASP A 227 22.08 -2.12 -4.87
CA ASP A 227 22.32 -2.60 -6.23
C ASP A 227 21.25 -2.15 -7.24
N SER A 228 20.04 -1.84 -6.75
CA SER A 228 18.97 -1.27 -7.58
C SER A 228 19.25 0.19 -7.99
N GLY A 229 20.27 0.84 -7.39
CA GLY A 229 20.81 2.13 -7.80
C GLY A 229 19.73 3.20 -7.99
N ASP A 230 19.72 3.83 -9.16
CA ASP A 230 18.84 4.94 -9.51
C ASP A 230 17.35 4.61 -9.36
N SER A 231 16.95 3.36 -9.64
CA SER A 231 15.54 2.96 -9.53
C SER A 231 15.04 3.07 -8.08
N PHE A 232 15.89 2.70 -7.13
CA PHE A 232 15.56 2.83 -5.71
C PHE A 232 15.54 4.31 -5.30
N THR A 233 16.53 5.10 -5.73
CA THR A 233 16.58 6.55 -5.46
C THR A 233 15.35 7.29 -6.00
N ILE A 234 14.91 6.99 -7.23
CA ILE A 234 13.70 7.57 -7.84
C ILE A 234 12.48 7.23 -6.98
N PHE A 235 12.33 5.97 -6.59
CA PHE A 235 11.22 5.52 -5.75
C PHE A 235 11.19 6.24 -4.39
N ILE A 236 12.35 6.38 -3.72
CA ILE A 236 12.47 7.14 -2.46
C ILE A 236 12.05 8.58 -2.65
N ASN A 237 12.54 9.25 -3.69
CA ASN A 237 12.25 10.66 -3.93
C ASN A 237 10.77 10.89 -4.24
N GLN A 238 10.15 10.02 -5.04
CA GLN A 238 8.72 10.09 -5.33
C GLN A 238 7.89 9.86 -4.07
N THR A 239 8.26 8.88 -3.26
CA THR A 239 7.61 8.59 -1.96
C THR A 239 7.70 9.81 -1.04
N ALA A 240 8.91 10.34 -0.84
CA ALA A 240 9.14 11.52 0.01
C ALA A 240 8.35 12.75 -0.48
N ALA A 241 8.28 12.99 -1.80
CA ALA A 241 7.53 14.08 -2.37
C ALA A 241 6.00 13.93 -2.15
N ALA A 242 5.47 12.72 -2.36
CA ALA A 242 4.05 12.42 -2.10
C ALA A 242 3.71 12.65 -0.62
N TYR A 243 4.57 12.21 0.29
CA TYR A 243 4.40 12.45 1.73
C TYR A 243 4.38 13.93 2.08
N LYS A 244 5.33 14.70 1.56
CA LYS A 244 5.39 16.15 1.80
C LYS A 244 4.15 16.86 1.25
N ALA A 245 3.61 16.40 0.13
CA ALA A 245 2.35 16.93 -0.43
C ALA A 245 1.15 16.62 0.48
N ILE A 246 1.06 15.39 0.99
CA ILE A 246 0.01 14.98 1.95
C ILE A 246 0.14 15.78 3.25
N GLU A 247 1.35 15.89 3.82
CA GLU A 247 1.63 16.69 5.01
C GLU A 247 1.18 18.16 4.82
N GLY A 248 1.52 18.75 3.67
CA GLY A 248 1.06 20.09 3.31
C GLY A 248 -0.46 20.22 3.20
N LEU A 249 -1.15 19.20 2.68
CA LEU A 249 -2.62 19.14 2.64
C LEU A 249 -3.21 19.07 4.05
N VAL A 250 -2.68 18.19 4.91
CA VAL A 250 -3.15 18.02 6.29
C VAL A 250 -2.98 19.30 7.10
N HIS A 251 -1.87 20.01 6.93
CA HIS A 251 -1.65 21.30 7.59
C HIS A 251 -2.68 22.36 7.15
N ARG A 252 -3.03 22.42 5.86
CA ARG A 252 -4.08 23.33 5.37
C ARG A 252 -5.45 22.98 5.93
N VAL A 253 -5.83 21.69 5.88
CA VAL A 253 -7.12 21.22 6.41
C VAL A 253 -7.26 21.55 7.91
N ARG A 254 -6.19 21.37 8.69
CA ARG A 254 -6.19 21.68 10.13
C ARG A 254 -6.28 23.17 10.42
N ALA A 255 -5.65 24.03 9.62
CA ALA A 255 -5.61 25.47 9.84
C ALA A 255 -6.91 26.17 9.39
N ASP A 256 -7.45 25.79 8.23
CA ASP A 256 -8.49 26.57 7.54
C ASP A 256 -9.86 25.87 7.51
N GLU A 257 -9.91 24.54 7.42
CA GLU A 257 -11.15 23.81 7.10
C GLU A 257 -11.79 23.08 8.28
N SER A 258 -11.08 22.97 9.41
CA SER A 258 -11.61 22.28 10.60
C SER A 258 -12.92 22.89 11.10
N SER A 259 -13.08 24.21 11.02
CA SER A 259 -14.34 24.85 11.42
C SER A 259 -15.52 24.49 10.52
N VAL A 260 -15.28 24.22 9.23
CA VAL A 260 -16.33 23.87 8.27
C VAL A 260 -16.92 22.52 8.62
N TRP A 261 -16.04 21.60 9.03
CA TRP A 261 -16.45 20.26 9.38
C TRP A 261 -17.29 20.23 10.65
N HIS A 262 -16.86 20.95 11.69
CA HIS A 262 -17.64 21.07 12.92
C HIS A 262 -19.02 21.70 12.64
N LYS A 263 -19.07 22.81 11.88
CA LYS A 263 -20.35 23.43 11.49
C LYS A 263 -21.27 22.48 10.72
N ALA A 264 -20.73 21.74 9.73
CA ALA A 264 -21.51 20.82 8.92
C ALA A 264 -22.08 19.66 9.77
N VAL A 265 -21.27 19.12 10.68
CA VAL A 265 -21.69 18.05 11.60
C VAL A 265 -22.74 18.56 12.60
N ASP A 266 -22.53 19.72 13.22
CA ASP A 266 -23.46 20.32 14.17
C ASP A 266 -24.82 20.62 13.52
N GLU A 267 -24.81 21.13 12.29
CA GLU A 267 -26.01 21.42 11.52
C GLU A 267 -26.74 20.14 11.09
N PHE A 268 -26.00 19.10 10.71
CA PHE A 268 -26.58 17.80 10.41
C PHE A 268 -27.27 17.21 11.65
N ASN A 269 -26.54 17.12 12.77
CA ASN A 269 -27.05 16.55 14.03
C ASN A 269 -28.25 17.32 14.59
N SER A 270 -28.29 18.65 14.41
CA SER A 270 -29.40 19.47 14.90
C SER A 270 -30.67 19.37 14.05
N ARG A 271 -30.53 19.22 12.72
CA ARG A 271 -31.66 19.22 11.77
C ARG A 271 -32.23 17.84 11.49
N PHE A 272 -31.37 16.85 11.27
CA PHE A 272 -31.82 15.50 10.96
C PHE A 272 -32.23 14.75 12.23
N ARG A 273 -33.22 13.88 12.08
CA ARG A 273 -33.69 12.98 13.12
C ARG A 273 -33.40 11.57 12.64
N VAL A 274 -32.25 11.06 13.05
CA VAL A 274 -31.70 9.76 12.68
C VAL A 274 -31.12 9.07 13.93
N PRO A 275 -31.04 7.72 13.96
CA PRO A 275 -30.60 6.97 15.14
C PRO A 275 -29.07 7.03 15.36
N PHE A 276 -28.36 7.96 14.71
CA PHE A 276 -26.93 8.13 14.85
C PHE A 276 -26.55 9.60 15.01
N ILE A 277 -25.38 9.82 15.61
CA ILE A 277 -24.72 11.12 15.72
C ILE A 277 -23.35 10.99 15.08
N VAL A 278 -22.93 12.05 14.41
CA VAL A 278 -21.58 12.19 13.88
C VAL A 278 -20.83 13.20 14.72
N SER A 279 -19.54 12.96 14.99
CA SER A 279 -18.67 13.95 15.61
C SER A 279 -17.35 14.03 14.85
N VAL A 280 -16.77 15.21 14.75
CA VAL A 280 -15.40 15.36 14.23
C VAL A 280 -14.44 14.90 15.32
N SER A 281 -13.67 13.84 15.06
CA SER A 281 -12.64 13.41 15.98
C SER A 281 -11.38 14.23 15.80
N ASN A 282 -11.05 14.96 16.86
CA ASN A 282 -9.77 15.65 17.01
C ASN A 282 -8.77 14.79 17.81
N GLU A 283 -9.22 13.67 18.37
CA GLU A 283 -8.39 12.74 19.13
C GLU A 283 -7.53 11.91 18.18
N GLU A 284 -6.27 12.32 18.08
CA GLU A 284 -5.05 11.56 18.33
C GLU A 284 -4.89 10.06 18.01
N LYS A 285 -5.90 9.28 17.64
CA LYS A 285 -5.84 7.82 17.77
C LYS A 285 -5.73 7.04 16.47
N ASP A 286 -6.42 7.36 15.38
CA ASP A 286 -6.66 6.27 14.42
C ASP A 286 -6.05 6.38 13.00
N LYS A 287 -5.43 7.51 12.62
CA LYS A 287 -4.59 7.57 11.41
C LYS A 287 -3.37 8.44 11.61
N VAL A 288 -2.31 7.83 12.15
CA VAL A 288 -0.98 8.44 12.23
C VAL A 288 -0.31 8.31 10.87
N LEU A 289 -0.09 9.45 10.21
CA LEU A 289 0.83 9.59 9.09
C LEU A 289 2.28 9.67 9.61
N LEU A 290 3.24 9.69 8.68
CA LEU A 290 4.64 10.01 8.98
C LEU A 290 4.75 11.26 9.88
N ASN A 291 5.65 11.19 10.87
CA ASN A 291 5.91 12.24 11.87
C ASN A 291 4.78 12.49 12.89
N GLY A 292 3.83 11.56 13.07
CA GLY A 292 2.79 11.72 14.09
C GLY A 292 1.62 12.60 13.65
N LEU A 293 1.55 12.97 12.36
CA LEU A 293 0.47 13.76 11.79
C LEU A 293 -0.83 12.95 11.79
N LYS A 294 -1.84 13.42 12.52
CA LYS A 294 -3.15 12.77 12.64
C LYS A 294 -4.17 13.40 11.69
N LEU A 295 -4.85 12.59 10.89
CA LEU A 295 -5.97 13.07 10.08
C LEU A 295 -7.20 13.33 10.97
N GLN A 296 -7.96 14.38 10.66
CA GLN A 296 -9.32 14.50 11.19
C GLN A 296 -10.16 13.38 10.58
N SER A 297 -10.97 12.73 11.40
CA SER A 297 -11.90 11.70 10.95
C SER A 297 -13.27 11.94 11.57
N LEU A 298 -14.28 11.29 11.00
CA LEU A 298 -15.61 11.27 11.59
C LEU A 298 -15.72 10.06 12.52
N GLU A 299 -16.21 10.32 13.72
CA GLU A 299 -16.67 9.30 14.64
C GLU A 299 -18.18 9.16 14.54
N TYR A 300 -18.65 7.92 14.62
CA TYR A 300 -20.05 7.59 14.48
C TYR A 300 -20.55 6.91 15.74
N TRP A 301 -21.66 7.41 16.27
CA TRP A 301 -22.30 6.93 17.47
C TRP A 301 -23.72 6.52 17.12
N PHE A 302 -24.13 5.29 17.43
CA PHE A 302 -25.44 4.75 17.08
C PHE A 302 -26.27 4.42 18.33
N CYS A 303 -27.55 4.79 18.32
CA CYS A 303 -28.52 4.43 19.35
C CYS A 303 -29.29 3.17 18.94
N SER A 304 -29.00 2.03 19.58
CA SER A 304 -29.65 0.75 19.30
C SER A 304 -31.12 0.70 19.71
N ILE A 305 -31.51 1.45 20.74
CA ILE A 305 -32.89 1.52 21.25
C ILE A 305 -33.81 2.26 20.26
N CYS A 306 -33.23 3.21 19.53
CA CYS A 306 -33.93 4.13 18.66
C CYS A 306 -34.24 3.54 17.27
N GLY A 307 -33.37 2.63 16.79
CA GLY A 307 -33.60 1.90 15.54
C GLY A 307 -34.74 0.89 15.58
N ALA A 308 -35.26 0.55 16.78
CA ALA A 308 -36.36 -0.40 16.96
C ALA A 308 -37.75 0.26 17.07
N ASP A 309 -37.83 1.56 17.41
CA ASP A 309 -39.08 2.27 17.68
C ASP A 309 -39.02 3.69 17.09
N ALA A 310 -39.55 3.85 15.87
CA ALA A 310 -39.50 5.10 15.09
C ALA A 310 -40.19 6.31 15.75
N ASN A 311 -40.93 6.09 16.84
CA ASN A 311 -41.62 7.14 17.59
C ASN A 311 -40.87 7.62 18.84
N ARG A 312 -39.71 7.02 19.18
CA ARG A 312 -38.93 7.47 20.34
C ARG A 312 -37.96 8.56 19.92
N ILE A 313 -38.22 9.78 20.38
CA ILE A 313 -37.30 10.91 20.25
C ILE A 313 -36.03 10.55 21.04
N CYS A 314 -34.94 10.29 20.32
CA CYS A 314 -33.63 10.13 20.94
C CYS A 314 -33.21 11.52 21.39
N GLU A 315 -33.13 11.75 22.70
CA GLU A 315 -32.49 12.96 23.23
C GLU A 315 -30.96 12.92 23.06
N HIS A 316 -30.43 11.96 22.27
CA HIS A 316 -29.02 11.86 21.93
C HIS A 316 -28.11 11.87 23.17
N LYS A 317 -28.58 11.24 24.27
CA LYS A 317 -27.79 11.06 25.48
C LYS A 317 -26.65 10.11 25.16
N LYS A 318 -25.41 10.60 25.28
CA LYS A 318 -24.19 9.89 24.87
C LYS A 318 -24.03 8.55 25.61
N GLU A 319 -24.60 8.44 26.81
CA GLU A 319 -24.60 7.23 27.65
C GLU A 319 -25.41 6.07 27.06
N GLU A 320 -26.34 6.35 26.14
CA GLU A 320 -27.21 5.36 25.48
C GLU A 320 -26.72 4.99 24.06
N MET A 321 -25.57 5.54 23.64
CA MET A 321 -25.03 5.35 22.29
C MET A 321 -23.80 4.46 22.29
N VAL A 322 -23.63 3.69 21.22
CA VAL A 322 -22.47 2.82 21.00
C VAL A 322 -21.66 3.38 19.84
N GLN A 323 -20.35 3.54 20.04
CA GLN A 323 -19.45 3.91 18.95
C GLN A 323 -19.39 2.76 17.93
N VAL A 324 -19.60 3.09 16.66
CA VAL A 324 -19.57 2.13 15.55
C VAL A 324 -18.62 2.61 14.46
N SER A 325 -18.05 1.68 13.71
CA SER A 325 -17.30 2.05 12.50
C SER A 325 -18.27 2.48 11.40
N GLU A 326 -17.79 3.34 10.48
CA GLU A 326 -18.58 3.74 9.30
C GLU A 326 -19.11 2.53 8.54
N ARG A 327 -18.27 1.51 8.32
CA ARG A 327 -18.63 0.27 7.62
C ARG A 327 -19.77 -0.49 8.33
N ASN A 328 -19.77 -0.51 9.66
CA ASN A 328 -20.84 -1.14 10.43
C ASN A 328 -22.13 -0.30 10.38
N LEU A 329 -22.01 1.02 10.31
CA LEU A 329 -23.14 1.93 10.19
C LEU A 329 -23.82 1.82 8.83
N THR A 330 -23.06 1.93 7.73
CA THR A 330 -23.60 1.99 6.36
C THR A 330 -23.81 0.62 5.71
N GLY A 331 -23.24 -0.43 6.31
CA GLY A 331 -23.28 -1.81 5.83
C GLY A 331 -22.43 -2.00 4.58
N GLY A 332 -21.32 -2.74 4.70
CA GLY A 332 -20.70 -3.35 3.53
C GLY A 332 -21.67 -4.38 2.91
N ASN A 333 -22.32 -4.00 1.82
CA ASN A 333 -23.22 -4.75 0.94
C ASN A 333 -24.41 -5.55 1.52
N GLU A 334 -24.41 -6.07 2.75
CA GLU A 334 -25.50 -6.95 3.23
C GLU A 334 -25.94 -6.78 4.70
N ASN A 335 -25.20 -6.06 5.57
CA ASN A 335 -25.55 -5.89 7.00
C ASN A 335 -25.49 -4.42 7.47
N SER A 336 -26.22 -3.52 6.81
CA SER A 336 -26.40 -2.14 7.31
C SER A 336 -27.32 -2.13 8.52
N ILE A 337 -26.92 -1.46 9.61
CA ILE A 337 -27.81 -1.20 10.75
C ILE A 337 -28.81 -0.06 10.45
N LEU A 338 -28.53 0.76 9.43
CA LEU A 338 -29.40 1.85 8.99
C LEU A 338 -30.47 1.39 8.00
N SER A 339 -31.68 1.92 8.16
CA SER A 339 -32.78 1.83 7.18
C SER A 339 -32.45 2.58 5.88
N GLN A 340 -33.26 2.40 4.84
CA GLN A 340 -33.03 3.08 3.55
C GLN A 340 -33.07 4.61 3.66
N GLY A 341 -34.01 5.17 4.43
CA GLY A 341 -34.11 6.61 4.67
C GLY A 341 -32.91 7.15 5.47
N GLU A 342 -32.43 6.39 6.46
CA GLU A 342 -31.27 6.75 7.26
C GLU A 342 -29.96 6.68 6.46
N ARG A 343 -29.81 5.70 5.56
CA ARG A 343 -28.68 5.65 4.62
C ARG A 343 -28.69 6.84 3.66
N ARG A 344 -29.87 7.26 3.18
CA ARG A 344 -30.00 8.49 2.40
C ARG A 344 -29.62 9.72 3.22
N ALA A 345 -30.03 9.81 4.49
CA ALA A 345 -29.60 10.89 5.39
C ALA A 345 -28.08 10.92 5.58
N PHE A 346 -27.46 9.75 5.77
CA PHE A 346 -26.01 9.63 5.86
C PHE A 346 -25.30 10.14 4.59
N TYR A 347 -25.84 9.81 3.41
CA TYR A 347 -25.31 10.34 2.15
C TYR A 347 -25.46 11.87 2.05
N LEU A 348 -26.57 12.42 2.54
CA LEU A 348 -26.79 13.87 2.59
C LEU A 348 -25.72 14.61 3.41
N LEU A 349 -25.16 13.99 4.45
CA LEU A 349 -24.05 14.58 5.21
C LEU A 349 -22.86 14.93 4.29
N ASN A 350 -22.46 14.02 3.40
CA ASN A 350 -21.38 14.27 2.43
C ASN A 350 -21.71 15.43 1.48
N ILE A 351 -22.97 15.52 1.05
CA ILE A 351 -23.45 16.64 0.21
C ILE A 351 -23.39 17.96 1.00
N ILE A 352 -23.76 17.95 2.27
CA ILE A 352 -23.73 19.14 3.13
C ILE A 352 -22.31 19.66 3.29
N PHE A 353 -21.31 18.78 3.50
CA PHE A 353 -19.90 19.18 3.52
C PHE A 353 -19.50 19.90 2.24
N GLU A 354 -19.84 19.34 1.08
CA GLU A 354 -19.53 19.92 -0.23
C GLU A 354 -20.20 21.29 -0.44
N ILE A 355 -21.47 21.43 -0.06
CA ILE A 355 -22.19 22.71 -0.14
C ILE A 355 -21.51 23.77 0.74
N LYS A 356 -21.15 23.42 1.98
CA LYS A 356 -20.49 24.37 2.90
C LYS A 356 -19.11 24.76 2.39
N TYR A 357 -18.33 23.81 1.90
CA TYR A 357 -17.02 24.08 1.28
C TYR A 357 -17.14 25.08 0.12
N ARG A 358 -18.10 24.84 -0.81
CA ARG A 358 -18.37 25.75 -1.92
C ARG A 358 -18.83 27.13 -1.48
N LYS A 359 -19.64 27.20 -0.41
CA LYS A 359 -20.16 28.45 0.14
C LYS A 359 -19.05 29.29 0.77
N GLU A 360 -18.20 28.68 1.59
CA GLU A 360 -17.09 29.38 2.25
C GLU A 360 -16.04 29.87 1.22
N ASN A 361 -15.79 29.09 0.18
CA ASN A 361 -14.85 29.44 -0.90
C ASN A 361 -15.51 30.27 -2.03
N LYS A 362 -16.78 30.68 -1.87
CA LYS A 362 -17.55 31.47 -2.85
C LYS A 362 -17.51 30.90 -4.27
N ILE A 363 -17.56 29.57 -4.40
CA ILE A 363 -17.49 28.86 -5.69
C ILE A 363 -18.86 28.92 -6.36
N PRO A 364 -19.04 29.62 -7.50
CA PRO A 364 -20.32 29.65 -8.20
C PRO A 364 -20.73 28.23 -8.60
N THR A 365 -21.96 27.82 -8.24
CA THR A 365 -22.39 26.42 -8.39
C THR A 365 -23.86 26.34 -8.81
N ILE A 366 -24.15 25.46 -9.76
CA ILE A 366 -25.51 25.06 -10.14
C ILE A 366 -25.79 23.68 -9.52
N PHE A 367 -26.82 23.60 -8.68
CA PHE A 367 -27.30 22.37 -8.07
C PHE A 367 -28.44 21.80 -8.90
N VAL A 368 -28.33 20.52 -9.26
CA VAL A 368 -29.44 19.75 -9.86
C VAL A 368 -29.84 18.69 -8.84
N ILE A 369 -31.03 18.83 -8.30
CA ILE A 369 -31.53 18.06 -7.16
C ILE A 369 -32.72 17.26 -7.64
N ASP A 370 -32.52 15.96 -7.82
CA ASP A 370 -33.55 15.04 -8.30
C ASP A 370 -34.11 14.22 -7.14
N ASP A 371 -35.37 14.47 -6.81
CA ASP A 371 -36.20 13.68 -5.91
C ASP A 371 -35.59 13.39 -4.52
N ILE A 372 -34.89 14.39 -3.99
CA ILE A 372 -34.07 14.27 -2.77
C ILE A 372 -34.86 13.91 -1.50
N ALA A 373 -36.17 14.13 -1.51
CA ALA A 373 -37.06 13.94 -0.38
C ALA A 373 -37.83 12.61 -0.43
N ASP A 374 -37.64 11.81 -1.48
CA ASP A 374 -38.30 10.52 -1.57
C ASP A 374 -37.89 9.60 -0.41
N SER A 375 -38.84 8.80 0.07
CA SER A 375 -38.64 7.85 1.19
C SER A 375 -38.21 8.45 2.54
N PHE A 376 -38.20 9.79 2.71
CA PHE A 376 -37.97 10.44 4.01
C PHE A 376 -39.27 10.66 4.78
N ASP A 377 -39.20 10.57 6.11
CA ASP A 377 -40.27 11.02 6.99
C ASP A 377 -40.47 12.54 6.92
N TYR A 378 -41.59 13.03 7.48
CA TYR A 378 -41.92 14.45 7.44
C TYR A 378 -40.87 15.34 8.12
N GLN A 379 -40.25 14.91 9.23
CA GLN A 379 -39.28 15.72 9.97
C GLN A 379 -37.99 15.91 9.17
N ASN A 380 -37.49 14.84 8.55
CA ASN A 380 -36.31 14.87 7.71
C ASN A 380 -36.58 15.61 6.38
N LYS A 381 -37.81 15.57 5.84
CA LYS A 381 -38.20 16.45 4.71
C LYS A 381 -38.11 17.94 5.06
N TYR A 382 -38.47 18.33 6.29
CA TYR A 382 -38.28 19.71 6.74
C TYR A 382 -36.81 20.10 6.87
N ALA A 383 -35.96 19.18 7.35
CA ALA A 383 -34.52 19.41 7.39
C ALA A 383 -33.96 19.71 5.99
N ILE A 384 -34.34 18.91 4.98
CA ILE A 384 -33.95 19.13 3.59
C ILE A 384 -34.44 20.49 3.08
N ALA A 385 -35.70 20.86 3.36
CA ALA A 385 -36.25 22.15 2.93
C ALA A 385 -35.46 23.35 3.50
N GLU A 386 -34.97 23.27 4.73
CA GLU A 386 -34.10 24.31 5.33
C GLU A 386 -32.75 24.41 4.60
N TYR A 387 -32.12 23.29 4.24
CA TYR A 387 -30.89 23.31 3.44
C TYR A 387 -31.11 23.91 2.05
N LEU A 388 -32.22 23.56 1.39
CA LEU A 388 -32.58 24.12 0.09
C LEU A 388 -32.83 25.63 0.19
N LYS A 389 -33.41 26.10 1.30
CA LYS A 389 -33.54 27.53 1.59
C LYS A 389 -32.19 28.21 1.71
N GLU A 390 -31.24 27.64 2.44
CA GLU A 390 -29.89 28.23 2.51
C GLU A 390 -29.16 28.30 1.18
N ILE A 391 -29.33 27.28 0.33
CA ILE A 391 -28.80 27.29 -1.04
C ILE A 391 -29.45 28.44 -1.81
N SER A 392 -30.77 28.58 -1.69
CA SER A 392 -31.57 29.61 -2.36
C SER A 392 -31.19 31.04 -1.94
N ASP A 393 -30.80 31.24 -0.68
CA ASP A 393 -30.40 32.55 -0.15
C ASP A 393 -28.94 32.92 -0.49
N THR A 394 -28.18 32.00 -1.08
CA THR A 394 -26.78 32.23 -1.46
C THR A 394 -26.70 32.77 -2.90
N SER A 395 -26.22 34.00 -3.08
CA SER A 395 -26.31 34.74 -4.35
C SER A 395 -25.57 34.10 -5.54
N PHE A 396 -24.48 33.37 -5.28
CA PHE A 396 -23.68 32.67 -6.31
C PHE A 396 -24.06 31.18 -6.47
N PHE A 397 -25.12 30.73 -5.80
CA PHE A 397 -25.71 29.42 -6.02
C PHE A 397 -26.96 29.53 -6.90
N ARG A 398 -27.23 28.46 -7.66
CA ARG A 398 -28.44 28.28 -8.47
C ARG A 398 -28.93 26.86 -8.28
N SER A 399 -30.24 26.64 -8.35
CA SER A 399 -30.82 25.31 -8.14
C SER A 399 -31.89 24.99 -9.18
N ILE A 400 -31.90 23.71 -9.59
CA ILE A 400 -32.98 23.05 -10.31
C ILE A 400 -33.41 21.90 -9.42
N ILE A 401 -34.65 21.94 -8.93
CA ILE A 401 -35.20 20.92 -8.03
C ILE A 401 -36.32 20.19 -8.77
N LEU A 402 -36.17 18.89 -8.89
CA LEU A 402 -37.14 17.96 -9.45
C LEU A 402 -37.71 17.13 -8.29
N THR A 403 -39.02 16.96 -8.25
CA THR A 403 -39.67 16.12 -7.24
C THR A 403 -40.95 15.55 -7.80
N HIS A 404 -41.24 14.29 -7.54
CA HIS A 404 -42.58 13.74 -7.80
C HIS A 404 -43.51 13.91 -6.58
N ASN A 405 -42.95 14.29 -5.42
CA ASN A 405 -43.69 14.51 -4.19
C ASN A 405 -44.34 15.91 -4.17
N PHE A 406 -45.67 15.95 -4.31
CA PHE A 406 -46.46 17.19 -4.34
C PHE A 406 -46.44 17.95 -3.00
N ASP A 407 -46.53 17.26 -1.87
CA ASP A 407 -46.49 17.91 -0.55
C ASP A 407 -45.14 18.57 -0.28
N PHE A 408 -44.05 17.93 -0.71
CA PHE A 408 -42.72 18.50 -0.64
C PHE A 408 -42.60 19.72 -1.57
N PHE A 409 -43.09 19.62 -2.81
CA PHE A 409 -43.15 20.77 -3.74
C PHE A 409 -43.88 21.98 -3.14
N ARG A 410 -45.07 21.77 -2.55
CA ARG A 410 -45.83 22.82 -1.87
C ARG A 410 -45.06 23.42 -0.70
N THR A 411 -44.41 22.58 0.10
CA THR A 411 -43.57 23.02 1.22
C THR A 411 -42.41 23.89 0.75
N LEU A 412 -41.73 23.50 -0.33
CA LEU A 412 -40.64 24.30 -0.91
C LEU A 412 -41.15 25.62 -1.47
N LYS A 413 -42.24 25.61 -2.25
CA LYS A 413 -42.84 26.84 -2.79
C LYS A 413 -43.16 27.86 -1.69
N GLN A 414 -43.65 27.39 -0.54
CA GLN A 414 -43.95 28.24 0.60
C GLN A 414 -42.68 28.72 1.33
N ARG A 415 -41.71 27.83 1.60
CA ARG A 415 -40.54 28.15 2.44
C ARG A 415 -39.45 28.94 1.73
N LEU A 416 -39.23 28.67 0.45
CA LEU A 416 -38.21 29.35 -0.34
C LEU A 416 -38.62 30.80 -0.64
N GLU A 417 -39.91 31.14 -0.52
CA GLU A 417 -40.47 32.49 -0.71
C GLU A 417 -40.02 33.16 -2.01
N ILE A 418 -39.73 32.34 -3.04
CA ILE A 418 -39.16 32.83 -4.27
C ILE A 418 -40.29 33.39 -5.12
N LYS A 419 -40.31 34.71 -5.30
CA LYS A 419 -41.20 35.41 -6.22
C LYS A 419 -40.46 35.62 -7.53
N ALA A 420 -41.02 35.11 -8.62
CA ALA A 420 -40.56 35.45 -9.95
C ALA A 420 -40.72 36.96 -10.19
N PRO A 421 -39.73 37.65 -10.77
CA PRO A 421 -39.91 38.99 -11.31
C PRO A 421 -41.03 38.96 -12.35
N GLU A 422 -41.89 39.99 -12.36
CA GLU A 422 -43.01 40.09 -13.31
C GLU A 422 -42.56 39.97 -14.78
N GLU A 423 -41.29 40.27 -15.06
CA GLU A 423 -40.66 40.27 -16.38
C GLU A 423 -39.94 38.96 -16.77
N GLU A 424 -39.54 38.10 -15.82
CA GLU A 424 -38.67 36.92 -16.09
C GLU A 424 -39.44 35.58 -16.23
N GLY A 425 -40.77 35.57 -16.06
CA GLY A 425 -41.60 34.37 -16.18
C GLY A 425 -41.54 33.45 -14.96
N ASP A 426 -42.27 32.33 -15.00
CA ASP A 426 -42.50 31.50 -13.81
C ASP A 426 -41.33 30.60 -13.45
N TRP A 427 -41.22 30.28 -12.17
CA TRP A 427 -40.12 29.49 -11.60
C TRP A 427 -40.59 28.14 -11.03
N TYR A 428 -41.90 27.89 -11.06
CA TYR A 428 -42.54 26.67 -10.59
C TYR A 428 -43.36 26.07 -11.72
N PHE A 429 -43.08 24.80 -12.04
CA PHE A 429 -43.69 24.13 -13.18
C PHE A 429 -44.15 22.71 -12.82
N LEU A 430 -45.24 22.30 -13.46
CA LEU A 430 -45.71 20.93 -13.53
C LEU A 430 -45.33 20.36 -14.90
N ALA A 431 -44.55 19.28 -14.93
CA ALA A 431 -44.26 18.54 -16.14
C ALA A 431 -45.39 17.52 -16.38
N GLU A 432 -46.09 17.67 -17.49
CA GLU A 432 -47.14 16.75 -17.95
C GLU A 432 -46.74 16.09 -19.27
N LYS A 433 -46.98 14.78 -19.41
CA LYS A 433 -46.85 14.09 -20.69
C LYS A 433 -48.12 14.27 -21.52
N ARG A 434 -48.02 14.91 -22.68
CA ARG A 434 -49.11 15.08 -23.66
C ARG A 434 -48.73 14.39 -24.96
N GLY A 435 -49.19 13.15 -25.15
CA GLY A 435 -48.76 12.30 -26.26
C GLY A 435 -47.27 11.97 -26.16
N ASP A 436 -46.49 12.32 -27.20
CA ASP A 436 -45.04 12.11 -27.28
C ASP A 436 -44.21 13.31 -26.79
N GLN A 437 -44.84 14.33 -26.18
CA GLN A 437 -44.18 15.54 -25.70
C GLN A 437 -44.32 15.71 -24.19
N ILE A 438 -43.32 16.35 -23.58
CA ILE A 438 -43.37 16.84 -22.20
C ILE A 438 -43.67 18.33 -22.25
N CYS A 439 -44.75 18.75 -21.61
CA CYS A 439 -45.15 20.15 -21.49
C CYS A 439 -44.92 20.62 -20.05
N LEU A 440 -44.27 21.77 -19.89
CA LEU A 440 -44.10 22.42 -18.60
C LEU A 440 -45.23 23.45 -18.40
N VAL A 441 -46.13 23.17 -17.47
CA VAL A 441 -47.26 24.02 -17.12
C VAL A 441 -46.90 24.86 -15.90
N SER A 442 -46.87 26.17 -16.09
CA SER A 442 -46.57 27.12 -15.01
C SER A 442 -47.57 27.07 -13.86
N GLN A 443 -47.06 27.22 -12.63
CA GLN A 443 -47.83 27.27 -11.39
C GLN A 443 -47.77 28.69 -10.76
N LYS A 444 -48.37 29.69 -11.44
CA LYS A 444 -48.42 31.10 -11.00
C LYS A 444 -49.12 31.32 -9.65
N ASP A 445 -50.23 30.62 -9.41
CA ASP A 445 -51.04 30.87 -8.22
C ASP A 445 -50.50 30.18 -6.96
N THR A 446 -50.56 30.90 -5.83
CA THR A 446 -50.18 30.39 -4.50
C THR A 446 -51.17 29.37 -3.94
N ASN A 447 -52.38 29.29 -4.52
CA ASN A 447 -53.42 28.36 -4.13
C ASN A 447 -53.47 27.19 -5.10
N ILE A 448 -52.60 26.21 -4.91
CA ILE A 448 -52.75 24.92 -5.60
C ILE A 448 -53.84 24.17 -4.84
N ILE A 449 -55.07 24.24 -5.36
CA ILE A 449 -56.25 23.60 -4.79
C ILE A 449 -56.32 22.17 -5.34
N ASP A 450 -56.40 21.23 -4.40
CA ASP A 450 -56.75 19.82 -4.52
C ASP A 450 -55.81 18.88 -5.34
N PRO A 451 -55.01 18.00 -4.68
CA PRO A 451 -54.21 16.98 -5.35
C PRO A 451 -55.03 15.90 -6.09
N PHE A 452 -56.36 15.87 -5.91
CA PHE A 452 -57.24 14.91 -6.55
C PHE A 452 -57.74 15.35 -7.95
N GLU A 453 -57.58 16.63 -8.35
CA GLU A 453 -57.93 17.09 -9.70
C GLU A 453 -56.97 16.58 -10.79
N PHE A 454 -55.74 16.21 -10.42
CA PHE A 454 -54.68 15.77 -11.35
C PHE A 454 -54.48 14.24 -11.38
N ARG A 455 -55.34 13.45 -10.72
CA ARG A 455 -55.22 11.99 -10.68
C ARG A 455 -55.42 11.37 -12.07
N GLY A 456 -54.32 10.84 -12.63
CA GLY A 456 -54.31 10.12 -13.91
C GLY A 456 -53.18 10.51 -14.87
N GLN A 457 -52.35 11.50 -14.51
CA GLN A 457 -51.18 11.90 -15.30
C GLN A 457 -49.88 11.57 -14.55
N ASP A 458 -48.90 11.01 -15.28
CA ASP A 458 -47.52 10.87 -14.80
C ASP A 458 -46.90 12.27 -14.72
N SER A 459 -47.05 12.95 -13.57
CA SER A 459 -46.64 14.33 -13.41
C SER A 459 -45.41 14.47 -12.51
N CYS A 460 -44.39 15.18 -12.99
CA CYS A 460 -43.22 15.56 -12.19
C CYS A 460 -43.25 17.06 -11.90
N PHE A 461 -42.83 17.48 -10.71
CA PHE A 461 -42.77 18.89 -10.34
C PHE A 461 -41.35 19.42 -10.48
N PHE A 462 -41.25 20.65 -10.97
CA PHE A 462 -39.99 21.30 -11.29
C PHE A 462 -39.96 22.70 -10.64
N ILE A 463 -38.85 23.02 -9.98
CA ILE A 463 -38.56 24.34 -9.43
C ILE A 463 -37.24 24.80 -10.04
N TYR A 464 -37.26 25.92 -10.74
CA TYR A 464 -36.06 26.60 -11.22
C TYR A 464 -35.85 27.86 -10.42
N GLN A 465 -34.64 28.08 -9.92
CA GLN A 465 -34.30 29.31 -9.24
C GLN A 465 -33.19 30.07 -9.96
N ASN A 466 -33.48 31.32 -10.32
CA ASN A 466 -32.48 32.31 -10.71
C ASN A 466 -32.26 33.32 -9.55
N CYS A 467 -31.10 33.31 -8.89
CA CYS A 467 -30.81 34.36 -7.88
C CYS A 467 -30.31 35.64 -8.56
N ASN A 468 -31.20 36.39 -9.20
CA ASN A 468 -31.00 37.84 -9.34
C ASN A 468 -31.76 38.51 -8.18
N ARG A 469 -31.18 38.43 -6.98
CA ARG A 469 -31.46 39.44 -5.96
C ARG A 469 -30.32 40.44 -6.06
N ASP A 470 -30.67 41.62 -6.54
CA ASP A 470 -29.85 42.80 -6.78
C ASP A 470 -28.45 42.79 -6.16
N LEU A 471 -27.44 42.91 -7.03
CA LEU A 471 -26.19 43.57 -6.70
C LEU A 471 -26.50 45.06 -6.49
N SER A 472 -26.92 45.43 -5.28
CA SER A 472 -26.90 46.82 -4.80
C SER A 472 -25.86 46.98 -3.71
#